data_AF-A0A3A9V803-F1
#
_entry.id   AF-A0A3A9V803-F1
#
_cell.length_a   1.000
_cell.length_b   1.000
_cell.length_c   1.000
_cell.angle_alpha   90.00
_cell.angle_beta   90.00
_cell.angle_gamma   90.00
#
_symmetry.space_group_name_H-M   'P 1'
#
loop_
_entity.id
_entity.type
_entity.pdbx_description
1 polymer ?
#
loop_
_entity_poly.entity_id
_entity_poly.type
_entity_poly.pdbx_seq_one_letter_code
_entity_poly.pdbx_strand_id
1 'polypeptide(L)'
;MFSRRKEIPQIDPQQRELYEHARKRILQKKRLFQHFVVFVIGAVFMAVLNLVFGFGKTVTFFGTDWFVIGIICWAFLFILHFCNVWLFSKFMGQEWTDRQMERLVAKQKEEIALIQKDIELMYPKEELIKKKEEFIKGKTSDIVEELKGPKPMITMIAAAGENNALGKDNDLVWHLPDDFKRFKQITTGHPIIMGRKTFESFPKLLPNRLHIIITRNKDFQAEGAVVVNSLTDALEAAKNDPQPFIIGGGEIYRLGMEVSDCIELTRVHGEFEADAFFPEIDTAHWELVKEEFHDKDERHQFPFTYLTYKRK
;
A
#
# COMPACT_ATOMS: atom_id res chain seq x y z
N MET A 1 -22.51 7.64 -3.77
CA MET A 1 -23.77 6.85 -3.87
C MET A 1 -23.39 5.38 -3.91
N PHE A 2 -23.61 4.66 -2.81
CA PHE A 2 -23.29 3.23 -2.71
C PHE A 2 -24.26 2.41 -3.55
N SER A 3 -23.74 1.68 -4.53
CA SER A 3 -24.49 0.68 -5.28
C SER A 3 -24.82 -0.50 -4.36
N ARG A 4 -26.11 -0.67 -4.01
CA ARG A 4 -26.57 -1.89 -3.35
C ARG A 4 -26.50 -3.02 -4.36
N ARG A 5 -25.50 -3.92 -4.22
CA ARG A 5 -25.53 -5.21 -4.90
C ARG A 5 -26.77 -5.96 -4.44
N LYS A 6 -27.59 -6.37 -5.41
CA LYS A 6 -28.74 -7.24 -5.19
C LYS A 6 -28.21 -8.60 -4.74
N GLU A 7 -28.53 -9.02 -3.52
CA GLU A 7 -28.21 -10.37 -3.05
C GLU A 7 -28.94 -11.38 -3.93
N ILE A 8 -28.16 -12.20 -4.63
CA ILE A 8 -28.68 -13.37 -5.34
C ILE A 8 -28.89 -14.43 -4.25
N PRO A 9 -30.11 -14.94 -4.02
CA PRO A 9 -30.32 -15.99 -3.03
C PRO A 9 -29.54 -17.22 -3.48
N GLN A 10 -28.41 -17.48 -2.83
CA GLN A 10 -27.68 -18.73 -2.97
C GLN A 10 -28.58 -19.82 -2.40
N ILE A 11 -29.28 -20.54 -3.28
CA ILE A 11 -29.97 -21.77 -2.88
C ILE A 11 -28.90 -22.71 -2.33
N ASP A 12 -29.04 -23.08 -1.06
CA ASP A 12 -28.16 -24.00 -0.34
C ASP A 12 -27.88 -25.24 -1.22
N PRO A 13 -26.61 -25.62 -1.45
CA PRO A 13 -26.26 -26.82 -2.21
C PRO A 13 -27.05 -28.07 -1.81
N GLN A 14 -27.38 -28.22 -0.52
CA GLN A 14 -28.21 -29.32 -0.01
C GLN A 14 -29.65 -29.24 -0.52
N GLN A 15 -30.22 -28.03 -0.57
CA GLN A 15 -31.56 -27.78 -1.08
C GLN A 15 -31.66 -28.03 -2.59
N ARG A 16 -30.58 -27.79 -3.33
CA ARG A 16 -30.49 -28.11 -4.76
C ARG A 16 -30.47 -29.62 -5.02
N GLU A 17 -29.70 -30.38 -4.25
CA GLU A 17 -29.64 -31.85 -4.39
C GLU A 17 -30.98 -32.51 -4.08
N LEU A 18 -31.67 -32.05 -3.03
CA LEU A 18 -33.03 -32.50 -2.69
C LEU A 18 -34.02 -32.28 -3.84
N TYR A 19 -33.95 -31.11 -4.49
CA TYR A 19 -34.81 -30.78 -5.62
C TYR A 19 -34.51 -31.64 -6.86
N GLU A 20 -33.24 -31.84 -7.18
CA GLU A 20 -32.83 -32.69 -8.31
C GLU A 20 -33.23 -34.16 -8.10
N HIS A 21 -33.09 -34.67 -6.87
CA HIS A 21 -33.55 -36.01 -6.52
C HIS A 21 -35.07 -36.16 -6.64
N ALA A 22 -35.86 -35.20 -6.11
CA ALA A 22 -37.31 -35.19 -6.23
C ALA A 22 -37.77 -35.18 -7.71
N ARG A 23 -37.12 -34.38 -8.55
CA ARG A 23 -37.38 -34.33 -10.00
C ARG A 23 -37.11 -35.67 -10.68
N LYS A 24 -35.98 -36.32 -10.37
CA LYS A 24 -35.64 -37.65 -10.91
C LYS A 24 -36.69 -38.69 -10.51
N ARG A 25 -37.18 -38.66 -9.27
CA ARG A 25 -38.25 -39.57 -8.79
C ARG A 25 -39.57 -39.35 -9.52
N ILE A 26 -39.97 -38.10 -9.77
CA ILE A 26 -41.17 -37.79 -10.54
C ILE A 26 -41.05 -38.35 -11.97
N LEU A 27 -39.90 -38.18 -12.62
CA LEU A 27 -39.66 -38.71 -13.97
C LEU A 27 -39.70 -40.24 -14.03
N GLN A 28 -39.11 -40.94 -13.05
CA GLN A 28 -39.17 -42.40 -12.96
C GLN A 28 -40.61 -42.91 -12.83
N LYS A 29 -41.42 -42.31 -11.95
CA LYS A 29 -42.84 -42.66 -11.78
C LYS A 29 -43.67 -42.36 -13.05
N LYS A 30 -43.40 -41.23 -13.71
CA LYS A 30 -44.05 -40.87 -14.99
C LYS A 30 -43.73 -41.88 -16.10
N ARG A 31 -42.47 -42.33 -16.20
CA ARG A 31 -42.07 -43.37 -17.17
C ARG A 31 -42.75 -44.71 -16.90
N LEU A 32 -42.86 -45.12 -15.63
CA LEU A 32 -43.58 -46.33 -15.26
C LEU A 32 -45.06 -46.27 -15.69
N PHE A 33 -45.72 -45.13 -15.47
CA PHE A 33 -47.10 -44.92 -15.91
C PHE A 33 -47.22 -44.93 -17.44
N GLN A 34 -46.29 -44.32 -18.17
CA GLN A 34 -46.25 -44.39 -19.64
C GLN A 34 -46.11 -45.83 -20.14
N HIS A 35 -45.22 -46.62 -19.53
CA HIS A 35 -45.07 -48.04 -19.87
C HIS A 35 -46.33 -48.84 -19.56
N PHE A 36 -47.04 -48.53 -18.47
CA PHE A 36 -48.33 -49.15 -18.14
C PHE A 36 -49.39 -48.86 -19.22
N VAL A 37 -49.51 -47.60 -19.65
CA VAL A 37 -50.46 -47.21 -20.72
C VAL A 37 -50.13 -47.92 -22.03
N VAL A 38 -48.85 -47.97 -22.43
CA VAL A 38 -48.41 -48.69 -23.63
C VAL A 38 -48.71 -50.19 -23.52
N PHE A 39 -48.48 -50.79 -22.35
CA PHE A 39 -48.81 -52.19 -22.09
C PHE A 39 -50.31 -52.46 -22.27
N VAL A 40 -51.19 -51.63 -21.69
CA VAL A 40 -52.65 -51.80 -21.81
C VAL A 40 -53.11 -51.66 -23.27
N ILE A 41 -52.66 -50.61 -23.97
CA ILE A 41 -53.01 -50.39 -25.38
C ILE A 41 -52.52 -51.56 -26.24
N GLY A 42 -51.29 -52.01 -26.03
CA GLY A 42 -50.70 -53.10 -26.79
C GLY A 42 -51.38 -54.44 -26.52
N ALA A 43 -51.75 -54.73 -25.27
CA ALA A 43 -52.50 -55.94 -24.92
C ALA A 43 -53.89 -55.97 -25.58
N VAL A 44 -54.63 -54.85 -25.53
CA VAL A 44 -55.92 -54.71 -26.20
C VAL A 44 -55.76 -54.86 -27.72
N PHE A 45 -54.73 -54.24 -28.31
CA PHE A 45 -54.44 -54.34 -29.73
C PHE A 45 -54.16 -55.77 -30.18
N MET A 46 -53.30 -56.50 -29.45
CA MET A 46 -53.00 -57.91 -29.74
C MET A 46 -54.27 -58.79 -29.62
N ALA A 47 -55.11 -58.55 -28.61
CA ALA A 47 -56.38 -59.26 -28.45
C ALA A 47 -57.34 -58.98 -29.62
N VAL A 48 -57.47 -57.72 -30.05
CA VAL A 48 -58.32 -57.32 -31.18
C VAL A 48 -57.82 -57.90 -32.51
N LEU A 49 -56.51 -57.90 -32.77
CA LEU A 49 -55.93 -58.50 -33.97
C LEU A 49 -56.28 -59.99 -34.11
N ASN A 50 -56.19 -60.74 -33.01
CA ASN A 50 -56.54 -62.14 -33.02
C ASN A 50 -58.06 -62.36 -33.13
N LEU A 51 -58.85 -61.64 -32.32
CA LEU A 51 -60.30 -61.87 -32.19
C LEU A 51 -61.08 -61.39 -33.42
N VAL A 52 -60.81 -60.16 -33.88
CA VAL A 52 -61.57 -59.49 -34.95
C VAL A 52 -61.02 -59.84 -36.32
N PHE A 53 -59.70 -59.76 -36.50
CA PHE A 53 -59.06 -59.94 -37.80
C PHE A 53 -58.61 -61.39 -38.06
N GLY A 54 -58.69 -62.26 -37.06
CA GLY A 54 -58.28 -63.66 -37.18
C GLY A 54 -56.79 -63.86 -37.38
N PHE A 55 -55.98 -62.83 -37.09
CA PHE A 55 -54.55 -62.86 -37.30
C PHE A 55 -53.88 -63.86 -36.36
N GLY A 56 -53.17 -64.85 -36.93
CA GLY A 56 -52.45 -65.87 -36.15
C GLY A 56 -53.34 -66.91 -35.45
N LYS A 57 -54.62 -67.05 -35.83
CA LYS A 57 -55.56 -68.05 -35.22
C LYS A 57 -55.07 -69.51 -35.26
N THR A 58 -54.18 -69.86 -36.18
CA THR A 58 -53.58 -71.20 -36.28
C THR A 58 -52.27 -71.34 -35.50
N VAL A 59 -51.74 -70.24 -34.96
CA VAL A 59 -50.49 -70.19 -34.22
C VAL A 59 -50.81 -70.29 -32.73
N THR A 60 -50.64 -71.49 -32.19
CA THR A 60 -50.75 -71.77 -30.75
C THR A 60 -49.39 -72.18 -30.21
N PHE A 61 -49.06 -71.69 -29.03
CA PHE A 61 -47.85 -72.08 -28.31
C PHE A 61 -48.30 -72.70 -26.98
N PHE A 62 -47.84 -73.92 -26.68
CA PHE A 62 -48.24 -74.65 -25.47
C PHE A 62 -49.76 -74.76 -25.27
N GLY A 63 -50.52 -74.93 -26.37
CA GLY A 63 -51.99 -75.02 -26.34
C GLY A 63 -52.72 -73.70 -26.04
N THR A 64 -51.99 -72.57 -26.00
CA THR A 64 -52.54 -71.24 -25.76
C THR A 64 -52.33 -70.37 -27.00
N ASP A 65 -53.28 -69.47 -27.30
CA ASP A 65 -53.16 -68.55 -28.42
C ASP A 65 -51.92 -67.63 -28.28
N TRP A 66 -51.25 -67.37 -29.41
CA TRP A 66 -50.02 -66.58 -29.46
C TRP A 66 -50.11 -65.22 -28.76
N PHE A 67 -51.26 -64.56 -28.83
CA PHE A 67 -51.46 -63.22 -28.25
C PHE A 67 -51.46 -63.27 -26.71
N VAL A 68 -51.95 -64.35 -26.09
CA VAL A 68 -51.96 -64.51 -24.63
C VAL A 68 -50.54 -64.65 -24.10
N ILE A 69 -49.70 -65.44 -24.79
CA ILE A 69 -48.28 -65.58 -24.43
C ILE A 69 -47.54 -64.26 -24.65
N GLY A 70 -47.83 -63.54 -25.73
CA GLY A 70 -47.31 -62.19 -25.96
C GLY A 70 -47.65 -61.22 -24.82
N ILE A 71 -48.90 -61.23 -24.35
CA ILE A 71 -49.35 -60.43 -23.20
C ILE A 71 -48.65 -60.86 -21.91
N ILE A 72 -48.48 -62.15 -21.65
CA ILE A 72 -47.81 -62.67 -20.45
C ILE A 72 -46.33 -62.25 -20.42
N CYS A 73 -45.60 -62.44 -21.53
CA CYS A 73 -44.21 -62.00 -21.64
C CYS A 73 -44.08 -60.49 -21.43
N TRP A 74 -45.00 -59.71 -21.99
CA TRP A 74 -44.99 -58.26 -21.81
C TRP A 74 -45.36 -57.83 -20.39
N ALA A 75 -46.29 -58.53 -19.74
CA ALA A 75 -46.67 -58.30 -18.35
C ALA A 75 -45.50 -58.59 -17.40
N PHE A 76 -44.72 -59.65 -17.67
CA PHE A 76 -43.51 -59.96 -16.91
C PHE A 76 -42.48 -58.82 -16.96
N LEU A 77 -42.21 -58.28 -18.15
CA LEU A 77 -41.33 -57.11 -18.31
C LEU A 77 -41.84 -55.88 -17.55
N PHE A 78 -43.15 -55.66 -17.57
CA PHE A 78 -43.77 -54.57 -16.81
C PHE A 78 -43.60 -54.76 -15.29
N ILE A 79 -43.80 -55.99 -14.78
CA ILE A 79 -43.61 -56.32 -13.36
C ILE A 79 -42.16 -56.10 -12.92
N LEU A 80 -41.18 -56.52 -13.72
CA LEU A 80 -39.76 -56.25 -13.42
C LEU A 80 -39.48 -54.74 -13.31
N HIS A 81 -40.01 -53.94 -14.25
CA HIS A 81 -39.87 -52.50 -14.21
C HIS A 81 -40.57 -51.87 -12.98
N PHE A 82 -41.76 -52.36 -12.63
CA PHE A 82 -42.50 -51.94 -11.44
C PHE A 82 -41.73 -52.22 -10.15
N CYS A 83 -41.21 -53.44 -9.97
CA CYS A 83 -40.41 -53.81 -8.80
C CYS A 83 -39.13 -52.97 -8.67
N ASN A 84 -38.45 -52.68 -9.78
CA ASN A 84 -37.27 -51.82 -9.77
C ASN A 84 -37.60 -50.38 -9.31
N VAL A 85 -38.68 -49.80 -9.81
CA VAL A 85 -39.06 -48.42 -9.49
C VAL A 85 -39.61 -48.26 -8.07
N TRP A 86 -40.28 -49.29 -7.53
CA TRP A 86 -41.00 -49.20 -6.26
C TRP A 86 -40.33 -49.94 -5.09
N LEU A 87 -39.95 -51.22 -5.27
CA LEU A 87 -39.40 -52.07 -4.20
C LEU A 87 -37.94 -51.71 -3.87
N PHE A 88 -37.06 -51.63 -4.86
CA PHE A 88 -35.64 -51.31 -4.61
C PHE A 88 -35.42 -49.87 -4.16
N SER A 89 -36.28 -48.94 -4.62
CA SER A 89 -36.22 -47.53 -4.22
C SER A 89 -36.59 -47.27 -2.75
N LYS A 90 -37.31 -48.20 -2.11
CA LYS A 90 -37.69 -48.11 -0.69
C LYS A 90 -36.60 -48.69 0.23
N PHE A 91 -35.81 -49.65 -0.26
CA PHE A 91 -34.76 -50.32 0.51
C PHE A 91 -33.40 -49.58 0.44
N MET A 92 -33.03 -49.04 -0.72
CA MET A 92 -31.85 -48.19 -0.92
C MET A 92 -32.25 -46.75 -1.30
N GLY A 93 -33.20 -46.19 -0.54
CA GLY A 93 -33.71 -44.83 -0.74
C GLY A 93 -32.78 -43.75 -0.16
N GLN A 94 -33.18 -42.48 -0.29
CA GLN A 94 -32.46 -41.30 0.18
C GLN A 94 -32.01 -41.42 1.64
N GLU A 95 -32.88 -41.90 2.54
CA GLU A 95 -32.55 -42.06 3.97
C GLU A 95 -31.40 -43.02 4.27
N TRP A 96 -31.17 -44.02 3.39
CA TRP A 96 -30.03 -44.93 3.53
C TRP A 96 -28.75 -44.24 3.07
N THR A 97 -28.82 -43.52 1.96
CA THR A 97 -27.70 -42.71 1.42
C THR A 97 -27.30 -41.60 2.38
N ASP A 98 -28.28 -40.88 2.94
CA ASP A 98 -28.07 -39.82 3.93
C ASP A 98 -27.36 -40.38 5.18
N ARG A 99 -27.81 -41.53 5.69
CA ARG A 99 -27.16 -42.22 6.81
C ARG A 99 -25.72 -42.67 6.51
N GLN A 100 -25.42 -43.08 5.28
CA GLN A 100 -24.03 -43.39 4.91
C GLN A 100 -23.18 -42.12 4.76
N MET A 101 -23.77 -41.04 4.21
CA MET A 101 -23.12 -39.75 4.06
C MET A 101 -22.77 -39.14 5.41
N GLU A 102 -23.71 -39.13 6.35
CA GLU A 102 -23.49 -38.65 7.73
C GLU A 102 -22.32 -39.39 8.40
N ARG A 103 -22.24 -40.72 8.23
CA ARG A 103 -21.12 -41.52 8.76
C ARG A 103 -19.78 -41.13 8.14
N LEU A 104 -19.74 -40.87 6.83
CA LEU A 104 -18.52 -40.45 6.13
C LEU A 104 -18.08 -39.04 6.54
N VAL A 105 -19.03 -38.12 6.64
CA VAL A 105 -18.77 -36.74 7.11
C VAL A 105 -18.28 -36.74 8.55
N ALA A 106 -18.84 -37.57 9.43
CA ALA A 106 -18.36 -37.71 10.81
C ALA A 106 -16.90 -38.15 10.87
N LYS A 107 -16.52 -39.18 10.08
CA LYS A 107 -15.12 -39.64 9.97
C LYS A 107 -14.18 -38.55 9.44
N GLN A 108 -14.60 -37.82 8.40
CA GLN A 108 -13.79 -36.71 7.88
C GLN A 108 -13.62 -35.59 8.92
N LYS A 109 -14.66 -35.27 9.70
CA LYS A 109 -14.55 -34.27 10.77
C LYS A 109 -13.54 -34.69 11.85
N GLU A 110 -13.52 -35.98 12.23
CA GLU A 110 -12.51 -36.51 13.16
C GLU A 110 -11.10 -36.39 12.59
N GLU A 111 -10.89 -36.75 11.32
CA GLU A 111 -9.59 -36.65 10.64
C GLU A 111 -9.11 -35.20 10.53
N ILE A 112 -10.01 -34.27 10.16
CA ILE A 112 -9.71 -32.83 10.12
C ILE A 112 -9.33 -32.31 11.52
N ALA A 113 -10.02 -32.75 12.57
CA ALA A 113 -9.72 -32.35 13.94
C ALA A 113 -8.32 -32.84 14.39
N LEU A 114 -7.92 -34.05 13.99
CA LEU A 114 -6.57 -34.57 14.24
C LEU A 114 -5.51 -33.75 13.50
N ILE A 115 -5.73 -33.46 12.22
CA ILE A 115 -4.80 -32.63 11.42
C ILE A 115 -4.67 -31.23 12.02
N GLN A 116 -5.77 -30.62 12.45
CA GLN A 116 -5.75 -29.31 13.11
C GLN A 116 -4.94 -29.34 14.41
N LYS A 117 -5.09 -30.41 15.21
CA LYS A 117 -4.31 -30.61 16.43
C LYS A 117 -2.82 -30.76 16.14
N ASP A 118 -2.45 -31.53 15.10
CA ASP A 118 -1.07 -31.71 14.67
C ASP A 118 -0.45 -30.39 14.17
N ILE A 119 -1.22 -29.57 13.45
CA ILE A 119 -0.81 -28.23 13.02
C ILE A 119 -0.57 -27.32 14.23
N GLU A 120 -1.47 -27.32 15.22
CA GLU A 120 -1.30 -26.51 16.44
C GLU A 120 -0.07 -26.92 17.26
N LEU A 121 0.30 -28.21 17.24
CA LEU A 121 1.53 -28.73 17.85
C LEU A 121 2.79 -28.34 17.08
N MET A 122 2.77 -28.44 15.75
CA MET A 122 3.91 -28.08 14.90
C MET A 122 4.14 -26.57 14.81
N TYR A 123 3.08 -25.78 14.91
CA TYR A 123 3.11 -24.32 14.78
C TYR A 123 2.30 -23.66 15.90
N PRO A 124 2.89 -23.50 17.10
CA PRO A 124 2.22 -22.85 18.21
C PRO A 124 1.77 -21.44 17.82
N LYS A 125 0.49 -21.12 18.06
CA LYS A 125 -0.10 -19.81 17.72
C LYS A 125 0.70 -18.65 18.33
N GLU A 126 1.24 -18.82 19.53
CA GLU A 126 2.09 -17.80 20.19
C GLU A 126 3.36 -17.50 19.39
N GLU A 127 4.00 -18.51 18.80
CA GLU A 127 5.22 -18.32 18.01
C GLU A 127 4.91 -17.60 16.68
N LEU A 128 3.76 -17.91 16.06
CA LEU A 128 3.29 -17.20 14.86
C LEU A 128 2.90 -15.74 15.17
N ILE A 129 2.25 -15.50 16.32
CA ILE A 129 1.93 -14.14 16.78
C ILE A 129 3.21 -13.35 17.01
N LYS A 130 4.20 -13.94 17.70
CA LYS A 130 5.49 -13.30 17.95
C LYS A 130 6.24 -12.96 16.66
N LYS A 131 6.34 -13.90 15.70
CA LYS A 131 6.96 -13.64 14.38
C LYS A 131 6.24 -12.54 13.61
N LYS A 132 4.89 -12.50 13.68
CA LYS A 132 4.08 -11.45 13.05
C LYS A 132 4.32 -10.08 13.72
N GLU A 133 4.40 -10.04 15.04
CA GLU A 133 4.68 -8.81 15.80
C GLU A 133 6.08 -8.27 15.52
N GLU A 134 7.09 -9.15 15.49
CA GLU A 134 8.46 -8.79 15.11
C GLU A 134 8.54 -8.25 13.68
N PHE A 135 7.84 -8.89 12.73
CA PHE A 135 7.75 -8.42 11.35
C PHE A 135 7.07 -7.05 11.23
N ILE A 136 5.96 -6.83 11.96
CA ILE A 136 5.25 -5.54 11.99
C ILE A 136 6.15 -4.46 12.60
N LYS A 137 6.88 -4.77 13.68
CA LYS A 137 7.79 -3.83 14.34
C LYS A 137 8.94 -3.39 13.42
N GLY A 138 9.55 -4.33 12.69
CA GLY A 138 10.57 -4.02 11.68
C GLY A 138 10.03 -3.09 10.59
N LYS A 139 8.92 -3.48 9.96
CA LYS A 139 8.26 -2.69 8.89
C LYS A 139 7.87 -1.28 9.36
N THR A 140 7.44 -1.14 10.62
CA THR A 140 7.05 0.16 11.19
C THR A 140 8.27 1.05 11.45
N SER A 141 9.40 0.47 11.87
CA SER A 141 10.67 1.19 12.02
C SER A 141 11.14 1.77 10.68
N ASP A 142 11.14 0.94 9.64
CA ASP A 142 11.59 1.33 8.29
C ASP A 142 10.73 2.48 7.73
N ILE A 143 9.41 2.44 7.93
CA ILE A 143 8.49 3.50 7.50
C ILE A 143 8.69 4.79 8.29
N VAL A 144 8.99 4.72 9.59
CA VAL A 144 9.25 5.91 10.43
C VAL A 144 10.56 6.59 10.00
N GLU A 145 11.54 5.83 9.55
CA GLU A 145 12.81 6.35 9.03
C GLU A 145 12.65 6.95 7.63
N GLU A 146 11.81 6.36 6.78
CA GLU A 146 11.46 6.87 5.45
C GLU A 146 10.58 8.15 5.51
N LEU A 147 9.80 8.33 6.58
CA LEU A 147 8.99 9.53 6.84
C LEU A 147 9.79 10.69 7.45
N LYS A 148 10.98 10.45 8.00
CA LYS A 148 11.95 11.52 8.22
C LYS A 148 12.49 11.86 6.84
N GLY A 149 12.00 12.96 6.27
CA GLY A 149 12.50 13.46 4.98
C GLY A 149 14.03 13.58 4.94
N PRO A 150 14.62 13.81 3.76
CA PRO A 150 16.08 13.89 3.62
C PRO A 150 16.66 14.85 4.67
N LYS A 151 17.73 14.41 5.36
CA LYS A 151 18.44 15.24 6.34
C LYS A 151 18.69 16.62 5.69
N PRO A 152 18.27 17.73 6.33
CA PRO A 152 18.45 19.05 5.75
C PRO A 152 19.95 19.33 5.57
N MET A 153 20.32 19.85 4.40
CA MET A 153 21.68 20.26 4.05
C MET A 153 21.91 21.70 4.50
N ILE A 154 22.55 21.87 5.65
CA ILE A 154 22.72 23.19 6.26
C ILE A 154 23.86 23.92 5.54
N THR A 155 23.60 25.12 5.02
CA THR A 155 24.58 25.87 4.22
C THR A 155 24.90 27.21 4.89
N MET A 156 26.17 27.53 5.11
CA MET A 156 26.59 28.90 5.44
C MET A 156 26.77 29.68 4.14
N ILE A 157 26.33 30.94 4.11
CA ILE A 157 26.58 31.83 2.98
C ILE A 157 27.10 33.17 3.50
N ALA A 158 28.27 33.59 3.00
CA ALA A 158 28.97 34.79 3.49
C ALA A 158 29.75 35.47 2.37
N ALA A 159 30.00 36.77 2.52
CA ALA A 159 31.04 37.49 1.79
C ALA A 159 32.09 37.93 2.80
N ALA A 160 33.37 37.65 2.54
CA ALA A 160 34.47 37.99 3.44
C ALA A 160 35.71 38.48 2.68
N GLY A 161 36.41 39.48 3.23
CA GLY A 161 37.70 39.95 2.72
C GLY A 161 38.82 38.93 2.91
N GLU A 162 40.02 39.17 2.37
CA GLU A 162 41.15 38.23 2.45
C GLU A 162 41.55 37.89 3.89
N ASN A 163 41.42 38.88 4.78
CA ASN A 163 41.64 38.75 6.23
C ASN A 163 40.40 38.21 7.00
N ASN A 164 39.46 37.56 6.31
CA ASN A 164 38.17 37.09 6.82
C ASN A 164 37.25 38.19 7.41
N ALA A 165 37.53 39.47 7.16
CA ALA A 165 36.64 40.56 7.54
C ALA A 165 35.24 40.36 6.93
N LEU A 166 34.16 40.58 7.70
CA LEU A 166 32.78 40.53 7.21
C LEU A 166 32.17 41.92 7.03
N GLY A 167 32.38 42.81 8.00
CA GLY A 167 31.75 44.12 8.04
C GLY A 167 32.18 44.91 9.27
N LYS A 168 31.76 46.17 9.33
CA LYS A 168 32.07 47.11 10.42
C LYS A 168 30.82 47.94 10.71
N ASP A 169 30.52 48.19 11.98
CA ASP A 169 29.39 49.02 12.41
C ASP A 169 28.02 48.52 11.89
N ASN A 170 27.89 47.20 11.73
CA ASN A 170 26.75 46.49 11.12
C ASN A 170 26.53 46.74 9.62
N ASP A 171 27.49 47.30 8.90
CA ASP A 171 27.45 47.44 7.45
C ASP A 171 28.58 46.66 6.76
N LEU A 172 28.38 46.33 5.48
CA LEU A 172 29.43 45.76 4.65
C LEU A 172 30.40 46.88 4.23
N VAL A 173 31.69 46.61 4.32
CA VAL A 173 32.75 47.57 3.98
C VAL A 173 33.03 47.67 2.47
N TRP A 174 32.25 46.94 1.65
CA TRP A 174 32.31 46.96 0.19
C TRP A 174 30.91 46.94 -0.43
N HIS A 175 30.82 47.37 -1.69
CA HIS A 175 29.60 47.28 -2.49
C HIS A 175 29.80 46.31 -3.66
N LEU A 176 29.16 45.14 -3.59
CA LEU A 176 29.22 44.10 -4.60
C LEU A 176 27.81 43.70 -5.07
N PRO A 177 27.24 44.41 -6.08
CA PRO A 177 25.89 44.15 -6.56
C PRO A 177 25.64 42.69 -7.02
N ASP A 178 26.63 42.07 -7.66
CA ASP A 178 26.46 40.70 -8.18
C ASP A 178 26.50 39.65 -7.05
N ASP A 179 27.27 39.86 -5.98
CA ASP A 179 27.22 39.04 -4.78
C ASP A 179 25.85 39.15 -4.09
N PHE A 180 25.30 40.36 -3.96
CA PHE A 180 23.97 40.54 -3.39
C PHE A 180 22.88 39.87 -4.25
N LYS A 181 23.03 39.89 -5.58
CA LYS A 181 22.16 39.17 -6.50
C LYS A 181 22.28 37.65 -6.30
N ARG A 182 23.51 37.13 -6.17
CA ARG A 182 23.79 35.72 -5.87
C ARG A 182 23.17 35.29 -4.55
N PHE A 183 23.39 36.05 -3.47
CA PHE A 183 22.78 35.80 -2.15
C PHE A 183 21.26 35.68 -2.25
N LYS A 184 20.59 36.62 -2.94
CA LYS A 184 19.14 36.57 -3.15
C LYS A 184 18.71 35.34 -3.95
N GLN A 185 19.44 34.98 -5.00
CA GLN A 185 19.11 33.86 -5.87
C GLN A 185 19.24 32.52 -5.12
N ILE A 186 20.27 32.35 -4.30
CA ILE A 186 20.53 31.10 -3.58
C ILE A 186 19.60 30.93 -2.39
N THR A 187 19.31 32.02 -1.66
CA THR A 187 18.54 31.94 -0.40
C THR A 187 17.03 32.07 -0.56
N THR A 188 16.52 32.43 -1.75
CA THR A 188 15.08 32.62 -1.96
C THR A 188 14.31 31.32 -1.76
N GLY A 189 13.18 31.37 -1.06
CA GLY A 189 12.37 30.20 -0.74
C GLY A 189 12.81 29.43 0.50
N HIS A 190 14.01 29.71 1.03
CA HIS A 190 14.59 28.99 2.15
C HIS A 190 14.61 29.83 3.45
N PRO A 191 14.63 29.20 4.64
CA PRO A 191 14.90 29.87 5.89
C PRO A 191 16.31 30.46 5.93
N ILE A 192 16.44 31.67 6.45
CA ILE A 192 17.71 32.34 6.73
C ILE A 192 17.87 32.56 8.23
N ILE A 193 18.96 32.04 8.77
CA ILE A 193 19.30 32.02 10.19
C ILE A 193 20.38 33.06 10.42
N MET A 194 20.13 34.00 11.32
CA MET A 194 21.03 35.10 11.60
C MET A 194 21.03 35.54 13.06
N GLY A 195 22.06 36.28 13.45
CA GLY A 195 22.12 36.94 14.75
C GLY A 195 21.35 38.26 14.75
N ARG A 196 20.94 38.71 15.94
CA ARG A 196 20.19 39.98 16.11
C ARG A 196 20.82 41.18 15.40
N LYS A 197 22.14 41.39 15.53
CA LYS A 197 22.85 42.53 14.91
C LYS A 197 22.80 42.50 13.38
N THR A 198 22.91 41.30 12.79
CA THR A 198 22.79 41.11 11.33
C THR A 198 21.36 41.37 10.87
N PHE A 199 20.36 41.00 11.66
CA PHE A 199 18.98 41.35 11.37
C PHE A 199 18.74 42.87 11.42
N GLU A 200 19.32 43.55 12.40
CA GLU A 200 19.20 45.01 12.59
C GLU A 200 19.82 45.81 11.43
N SER A 201 20.73 45.24 10.64
CA SER A 201 21.28 45.91 9.44
C SER A 201 20.37 45.84 8.23
N PHE A 202 19.36 44.96 8.22
CA PHE A 202 18.45 44.86 7.09
C PHE A 202 17.46 46.02 7.10
N PRO A 203 17.32 46.77 5.98
CA PRO A 203 16.36 47.86 5.91
C PRO A 203 14.91 47.37 5.96
N LYS A 204 14.68 46.10 5.60
CA LYS A 204 13.38 45.41 5.63
C LYS A 204 13.59 43.90 5.53
N LEU A 205 12.55 43.14 5.91
CA LEU A 205 12.49 41.71 5.63
C LEU A 205 12.64 41.43 4.15
N LEU A 206 13.43 40.40 3.85
CA LEU A 206 13.63 39.93 2.51
C LEU A 206 12.43 39.05 2.08
N PRO A 207 11.80 39.30 0.91
CA PRO A 207 10.63 38.54 0.50
C PRO A 207 10.95 37.07 0.27
N ASN A 208 9.94 36.21 0.46
CA ASN A 208 9.99 34.76 0.23
C ASN A 208 11.04 34.02 1.08
N ARG A 209 11.37 34.53 2.27
CA ARG A 209 12.33 33.93 3.20
C ARG A 209 11.81 33.99 4.62
N LEU A 210 11.85 32.86 5.31
CA LEU A 210 11.62 32.81 6.75
C LEU A 210 12.87 33.37 7.45
N HIS A 211 12.72 34.46 8.20
CA HIS A 211 13.82 35.02 8.98
C HIS A 211 13.83 34.36 10.35
N ILE A 212 14.95 33.76 10.73
CA ILE A 212 15.15 33.15 12.04
C ILE A 212 16.28 33.90 12.75
N ILE A 213 15.95 34.54 13.86
CA ILE A 213 16.84 35.45 14.58
C ILE A 213 17.26 34.81 15.90
N ILE A 214 18.56 34.60 16.07
CA ILE A 214 19.15 34.10 17.31
C ILE A 214 19.54 35.29 18.17
N THR A 215 19.03 35.33 19.40
CA THR A 215 19.32 36.39 20.38
C THR A 215 19.31 35.84 21.80
N ARG A 216 20.17 36.40 22.67
CA ARG A 216 20.14 36.11 24.11
C ARG A 216 19.08 36.94 24.85
N ASN A 217 18.56 38.00 24.23
CA ASN A 217 17.51 38.82 24.80
C ASN A 217 16.15 38.12 24.61
N LYS A 218 15.58 37.61 25.71
CA LYS A 218 14.29 36.90 25.70
C LYS A 218 13.09 37.80 25.40
N ASP A 219 13.24 39.11 25.58
CA ASP A 219 12.18 40.09 25.36
C ASP A 219 12.23 40.69 23.94
N PHE A 220 13.23 40.32 23.14
CA PHE A 220 13.35 40.81 21.76
C PHE A 220 12.22 40.23 20.89
N GLN A 221 11.55 41.10 20.16
CA GLN A 221 10.50 40.76 19.22
C GLN A 221 10.84 41.34 17.85
N ALA A 222 10.56 40.56 16.81
CA ALA A 222 10.71 41.00 15.42
C ALA A 222 9.48 40.54 14.64
N GLU A 223 8.65 41.49 14.24
CA GLU A 223 7.44 41.19 13.47
C GLU A 223 7.80 40.55 12.12
N GLY A 224 7.10 39.47 11.76
CA GLY A 224 7.35 38.72 10.52
C GLY A 224 8.60 37.83 10.55
N ALA A 225 9.27 37.69 11.69
CA ALA A 225 10.42 36.80 11.89
C ALA A 225 10.20 35.86 13.09
N VAL A 226 10.93 34.75 13.11
CA VAL A 226 10.96 33.80 14.22
C VAL A 226 12.16 34.14 15.10
N VAL A 227 11.92 34.43 16.37
CA VAL A 227 12.98 34.73 17.34
C VAL A 227 13.22 33.49 18.20
N VAL A 228 14.49 33.08 18.31
CA VAL A 228 14.95 31.93 19.10
C VAL A 228 16.18 32.28 19.93
N ASN A 229 16.54 31.42 20.89
CA ASN A 229 17.64 31.69 21.82
C ASN A 229 18.88 30.81 21.62
N SER A 230 18.84 29.86 20.68
CA SER A 230 19.96 28.97 20.38
C SER A 230 20.01 28.58 18.89
N LEU A 231 21.17 28.09 18.43
CA LEU A 231 21.31 27.56 17.08
C LEU A 231 20.48 26.29 16.89
N THR A 232 20.39 25.43 17.91
CA THR A 232 19.57 24.23 17.88
C THR A 232 18.10 24.56 17.64
N ASP A 233 17.56 25.54 18.36
CA ASP A 233 16.17 26.00 18.16
C ASP A 233 15.97 26.61 16.77
N ALA A 234 16.98 27.30 16.23
CA ALA A 234 16.93 27.86 14.89
C ALA A 234 16.85 26.77 13.81
N LEU A 235 17.64 25.70 13.97
CA LEU A 235 17.62 24.55 13.07
C LEU A 235 16.32 23.77 13.18
N GLU A 236 15.77 23.62 14.39
CA GLU A 236 14.46 22.99 14.60
C GLU A 236 13.33 23.78 13.94
N ALA A 237 13.37 25.11 14.02
CA ALA A 237 12.43 25.98 13.31
C ALA A 237 12.55 25.85 11.77
N ALA A 238 13.73 25.49 11.26
CA ALA A 238 14.02 25.32 9.85
C ALA A 238 13.90 23.87 9.34
N LYS A 239 13.57 22.89 10.21
CA LYS A 239 13.67 21.45 9.92
C LYS A 239 12.89 20.93 8.72
N ASN A 240 11.84 21.65 8.32
CA ASN A 240 10.98 21.26 7.20
C ASN A 240 11.54 21.72 5.84
N ASP A 241 12.60 22.54 5.86
CA ASP A 241 13.29 22.98 4.65
C ASP A 241 14.51 22.10 4.39
N PRO A 242 14.73 21.61 3.16
CA PRO A 242 15.86 20.75 2.85
C PRO A 242 17.20 21.48 2.81
N GLN A 243 17.23 22.82 2.78
CA GLN A 243 18.45 23.63 2.64
C GLN A 243 18.37 24.97 3.38
N PRO A 244 18.37 24.97 4.73
CA PRO A 244 18.41 26.21 5.49
C PRO A 244 19.77 26.91 5.39
N PHE A 245 19.76 28.24 5.42
CA PHE A 245 20.97 29.05 5.28
C PHE A 245 21.35 29.76 6.57
N ILE A 246 22.60 29.65 7.00
CA ILE A 246 23.19 30.49 8.05
C ILE A 246 23.88 31.67 7.39
N ILE A 247 23.45 32.89 7.73
CA ILE A 247 23.90 34.13 7.07
C ILE A 247 24.67 35.07 8.02
N GLY A 248 25.09 34.55 9.19
CA GLY A 248 25.96 35.25 10.14
C GLY A 248 25.22 35.97 11.26
N GLY A 249 25.83 36.91 11.98
CA GLY A 249 27.22 37.39 11.86
C GLY A 249 28.26 36.45 12.49
N GLY A 250 29.44 36.97 12.80
CA GLY A 250 30.62 36.18 13.18
C GLY A 250 30.40 35.13 14.29
N GLU A 251 29.63 35.46 15.35
CA GLU A 251 29.30 34.48 16.39
C GLU A 251 28.42 33.33 15.87
N ILE A 252 27.44 33.65 15.02
CA ILE A 252 26.53 32.64 14.44
C ILE A 252 27.27 31.77 13.44
N TYR A 253 28.17 32.35 12.63
CA TYR A 253 29.03 31.54 11.75
C TYR A 253 29.91 30.58 12.56
N ARG A 254 30.48 31.02 13.69
CA ARG A 254 31.29 30.15 14.54
C ARG A 254 30.50 28.95 15.06
N LEU A 255 29.25 29.16 15.48
CA LEU A 255 28.35 28.07 15.86
C LEU A 255 27.97 27.20 14.64
N GLY A 256 27.79 27.82 13.47
CA GLY A 256 27.49 27.14 12.20
C GLY A 256 28.60 26.19 11.74
N MET A 257 29.87 26.50 12.02
CA MET A 257 31.02 25.66 11.66
C MET A 257 30.96 24.24 12.21
N GLU A 258 30.19 23.96 13.26
CA GLU A 258 30.04 22.59 13.81
C GLU A 258 28.94 21.79 13.12
N VAL A 259 27.97 22.45 12.49
CA VAL A 259 26.71 21.82 12.03
C VAL A 259 26.47 21.93 10.52
N SER A 260 27.12 22.88 9.83
CA SER A 260 26.90 23.10 8.39
C SER A 260 27.55 22.03 7.54
N ASP A 261 26.90 21.63 6.46
CA ASP A 261 27.39 20.66 5.48
C ASP A 261 28.07 21.37 4.27
N CYS A 262 27.72 22.63 4.00
CA CYS A 262 28.23 23.42 2.88
C CYS A 262 28.57 24.87 3.29
N ILE A 263 29.53 25.49 2.61
CA ILE A 263 29.83 26.92 2.69
C ILE A 263 29.82 27.51 1.28
N GLU A 264 28.98 28.51 1.05
CA GLU A 264 28.97 29.38 -0.12
C GLU A 264 29.64 30.71 0.24
N LEU A 265 30.94 30.81 -0.02
CA LEU A 265 31.75 31.97 0.34
C LEU A 265 32.02 32.84 -0.88
N THR A 266 31.81 34.14 -0.76
CA THR A 266 32.37 35.13 -1.69
C THR A 266 33.62 35.72 -1.06
N ARG A 267 34.80 35.35 -1.58
CA ARG A 267 36.08 35.92 -1.15
C ARG A 267 36.33 37.23 -1.88
N VAL A 268 36.34 38.34 -1.16
CA VAL A 268 36.64 39.66 -1.71
C VAL A 268 38.14 39.91 -1.61
N HIS A 269 38.81 40.14 -2.74
CA HIS A 269 40.26 40.27 -2.83
C HIS A 269 40.71 41.65 -2.35
N GLY A 270 40.76 41.81 -1.03
CA GLY A 270 41.19 43.00 -0.32
C GLY A 270 41.21 42.76 1.20
N GLU A 271 41.98 43.56 1.91
CA GLU A 271 41.98 43.56 3.37
C GLU A 271 41.18 44.75 3.89
N PHE A 272 40.33 44.52 4.88
CA PHE A 272 39.42 45.53 5.39
C PHE A 272 39.43 45.57 6.92
N GLU A 273 39.22 46.76 7.49
CA GLU A 273 38.93 46.89 8.91
C GLU A 273 37.51 46.42 9.22
N ALA A 274 37.37 45.51 10.18
CA ALA A 274 36.08 44.92 10.55
C ALA A 274 35.99 44.67 12.06
N ASP A 275 34.76 44.64 12.58
CA ASP A 275 34.44 44.23 13.95
C ASP A 275 33.92 42.79 14.02
N ALA A 276 33.58 42.21 12.87
CA ALA A 276 33.13 40.84 12.70
C ALA A 276 33.97 40.12 11.64
N PHE A 277 34.35 38.89 11.95
CA PHE A 277 35.16 38.05 11.07
C PHE A 277 34.48 36.71 10.82
N PHE A 278 34.67 36.17 9.62
CA PHE A 278 34.30 34.82 9.27
C PHE A 278 35.28 33.83 9.94
N PRO A 279 34.82 32.67 10.43
CA PRO A 279 35.72 31.66 10.99
C PRO A 279 36.74 31.16 9.97
N GLU A 280 37.92 30.76 10.45
CA GLU A 280 38.92 30.12 9.60
C GLU A 280 38.38 28.79 9.05
N ILE A 281 38.58 28.57 7.75
CA ILE A 281 38.16 27.33 7.07
C ILE A 281 39.32 26.35 7.13
N ASP A 282 39.21 25.36 8.02
CA ASP A 282 40.19 24.28 8.13
C ASP A 282 40.05 23.27 6.99
N THR A 283 41.08 23.18 6.14
CA THR A 283 41.15 22.26 5.00
C THR A 283 41.19 20.78 5.39
N ALA A 284 41.43 20.45 6.66
CA ALA A 284 41.27 19.09 7.18
C ALA A 284 39.79 18.66 7.21
N HIS A 285 38.88 19.62 7.45
CA HIS A 285 37.43 19.37 7.58
C HIS A 285 36.62 19.80 6.36
N TRP A 286 37.16 20.71 5.53
CA TRP A 286 36.48 21.28 4.37
C TRP A 286 37.25 21.02 3.08
N GLU A 287 36.50 20.74 2.01
CA GLU A 287 37.01 20.57 0.66
C GLU A 287 36.43 21.64 -0.25
N LEU A 288 37.29 22.34 -1.02
CA LEU A 288 36.86 23.26 -2.06
C LEU A 288 36.38 22.46 -3.28
N VAL A 289 35.10 22.61 -3.65
CA VAL A 289 34.49 21.84 -4.74
C VAL A 289 34.11 22.68 -5.95
N LYS A 290 34.01 24.01 -5.80
CA LYS A 290 33.74 24.94 -6.91
C LYS A 290 34.41 26.27 -6.65
N GLU A 291 34.95 26.86 -7.72
CA GLU A 291 35.56 28.18 -7.73
C GLU A 291 35.15 28.94 -9.01
N GLU A 292 34.82 30.22 -8.87
CA GLU A 292 34.48 31.11 -9.99
C GLU A 292 34.99 32.53 -9.71
N PHE A 293 35.99 32.97 -10.48
CA PHE A 293 36.63 34.28 -10.31
C PHE A 293 35.88 35.38 -11.07
N HIS A 294 35.71 36.52 -10.43
CA HIS A 294 35.16 37.75 -10.99
C HIS A 294 36.19 38.87 -10.88
N ASP A 295 36.59 39.40 -12.04
CA ASP A 295 37.51 40.53 -12.10
C ASP A 295 36.79 41.83 -11.71
N LYS A 296 37.59 42.84 -11.36
CA LYS A 296 37.11 44.19 -11.10
C LYS A 296 36.49 44.79 -12.38
N ASP A 297 35.34 45.44 -12.24
CA ASP A 297 34.68 46.14 -13.34
C ASP A 297 34.12 47.51 -12.88
N GLU A 298 33.34 48.18 -13.73
CA GLU A 298 32.73 49.47 -13.40
C GLU A 298 31.69 49.39 -12.26
N ARG A 299 31.15 48.21 -11.97
CA ARG A 299 30.11 47.96 -10.96
C ARG A 299 30.69 47.43 -9.64
N HIS A 300 31.89 46.88 -9.66
CA HIS A 300 32.55 46.22 -8.53
C HIS A 300 33.89 46.88 -8.23
N GLN A 301 34.05 47.46 -7.05
CA GLN A 301 35.29 48.17 -6.68
C GLN A 301 36.47 47.23 -6.43
N PHE A 302 36.19 45.96 -6.14
CA PHE A 302 37.17 44.92 -5.81
C PHE A 302 36.87 43.66 -6.65
N PRO A 303 37.90 42.93 -7.11
CA PRO A 303 37.70 41.59 -7.64
C PRO A 303 37.28 40.65 -6.50
N PHE A 304 36.56 39.59 -6.84
CA PHE A 304 36.10 38.59 -5.86
C PHE A 304 35.99 37.20 -6.49
N THR A 305 36.00 36.17 -5.66
CA THR A 305 35.83 34.78 -6.09
C THR A 305 34.67 34.14 -5.36
N TYR A 306 33.77 33.48 -6.08
CA TYR A 306 32.81 32.55 -5.47
C TYR A 306 33.48 31.22 -5.21
N LEU A 307 33.41 30.76 -3.96
CA LEU A 307 33.99 29.53 -3.47
C LEU A 307 32.87 28.70 -2.83
N THR A 308 32.76 27.44 -3.25
CA THR A 308 31.86 26.48 -2.62
C THR A 308 32.69 25.42 -1.93
N TYR A 309 32.54 25.31 -0.61
CA TYR A 309 33.16 24.24 0.19
C TYR A 309 32.12 23.23 0.63
N LYS A 310 32.50 21.96 0.64
CA LYS A 310 31.73 20.88 1.28
C LYS A 310 32.48 20.34 2.47
N ARG A 311 31.76 19.95 3.51
CA ARG A 311 32.35 19.21 4.63
C ARG A 311 32.79 17.83 4.14
N LYS A 312 33.99 17.41 4.55
CA LYS A 312 34.54 16.07 4.30
C LYS A 312 33.87 15.00 5.16
#